data_AF-A0A7W5YUN2-F1
#
_entry.id   AF-A0A7W5YUN2-F1
#
_cell.length_a   1.000
_cell.length_b   1.000
_cell.length_c   1.000
_cell.angle_alpha   90.00
_cell.angle_beta   90.00
_cell.angle_gamma   90.00
#
_symmetry.space_group_name_H-M   'P 1'
#
loop_
_entity.id
_entity.type
_entity.pdbx_description
1 polymer ?
#
loop_
_entity_poly.entity_id
_entity_poly.type
_entity_poly.pdbx_seq_one_letter_code
_entity_poly.pdbx_strand_id
1 'polypeptide(L)'
;MPNAVAEVLRSLGGLAVSAAGAEVLRRASATDLIRIVRTAYDTDAESVSADWDKLRWADARPEHARDRYDTYQHEGSHSMSWVLLEAPRQRVSHDVLLSLLSPGQYRRRVTLTYRTLPRDVAGALLEQEVNAAAVREEYKRRTRRDATARDRADANRAARAAIEEAHGAGLVQWSLYVTTTAPTRAELAQARREVEQAAGHARLKLRLAYGGQASAFAAGLPCGVYPGDQ
;
A
#
# COMPACT_ATOMS: atom_id res chain seq x y z
N MET A 1 11.39 -20.02 5.54
CA MET A 1 11.04 -18.70 6.12
C MET A 1 12.24 -17.82 6.44
N PRO A 2 13.33 -18.27 7.11
CA PRO A 2 14.45 -17.40 7.49
C PRO A 2 15.14 -16.72 6.30
N ASN A 3 15.33 -17.46 5.20
CA ASN A 3 15.98 -16.94 3.99
C ASN A 3 15.16 -15.83 3.30
N ALA A 4 13.83 -15.88 3.35
CA ALA A 4 12.97 -14.85 2.76
C ALA A 4 13.02 -13.55 3.58
N VAL A 5 13.05 -13.65 4.91
CA VAL A 5 13.21 -12.49 5.79
C VAL A 5 14.58 -11.85 5.61
N ALA A 6 15.64 -12.67 5.54
CA ALA A 6 16.99 -12.17 5.28
C ALA A 6 17.12 -11.47 3.92
N GLU A 7 16.46 -12.01 2.89
CA GLU A 7 16.44 -11.41 1.56
C GLU A 7 15.69 -10.07 1.55
N VAL A 8 14.51 -10.01 2.17
CA VAL A 8 13.76 -8.76 2.32
C VAL A 8 14.57 -7.71 3.08
N LEU A 9 15.23 -8.09 4.17
CA LEU A 9 16.06 -7.16 4.95
C LEU A 9 17.26 -6.63 4.14
N ARG A 10 17.90 -7.48 3.32
CA ARG A 10 18.95 -7.05 2.39
C ARG A 10 18.41 -6.09 1.33
N SER A 11 17.27 -6.40 0.72
CA SER A 11 16.66 -5.55 -0.30
C SER A 11 16.21 -4.20 0.28
N LEU A 12 15.60 -4.20 1.47
CA LEU A 12 15.15 -2.98 2.15
C LEU A 12 16.32 -2.13 2.65
N GLY A 13 17.41 -2.74 3.12
CA GLY A 13 18.62 -2.02 3.53
C GLY A 13 19.31 -1.26 2.39
N GLY A 14 19.06 -1.65 1.13
CA GLY A 14 19.51 -0.93 -0.05
C GLY A 14 18.61 0.23 -0.48
N LEU A 15 17.43 0.40 0.13
CA LEU A 15 16.52 1.50 -0.19
C LEU A 15 16.94 2.76 0.60
N ALA A 16 17.34 3.80 -0.11
CA ALA A 16 17.65 5.10 0.46
C ALA A 16 16.36 5.88 0.82
N VAL A 17 15.54 5.34 1.73
CA VAL A 17 14.24 5.92 2.12
C VAL A 17 14.37 7.32 2.74
N SER A 18 15.53 7.64 3.33
CA SER A 18 15.85 8.97 3.86
C SER A 18 15.90 10.06 2.80
N ALA A 19 16.27 9.74 1.56
CA ALA A 19 16.20 10.69 0.46
C ALA A 19 14.75 11.07 0.08
N ALA A 20 13.77 10.26 0.49
CA ALA A 20 12.34 10.55 0.37
C ALA A 20 11.74 11.24 1.62
N GLY A 21 12.59 11.72 2.55
CA GLY A 21 12.17 12.39 3.77
C GLY A 21 11.66 11.45 4.87
N ALA A 22 11.93 10.14 4.76
CA ALA A 22 11.56 9.15 5.77
C ALA A 22 12.75 8.76 6.67
N GLU A 23 12.57 8.87 7.99
CA GLU A 23 13.56 8.39 8.96
C GLU A 23 13.33 6.90 9.27
N VAL A 24 14.38 6.09 9.12
CA VAL A 24 14.36 4.67 9.52
C VAL A 24 14.81 4.58 10.97
N LEU A 25 13.88 4.27 11.88
CA LEU A 25 14.17 4.19 13.31
C LEU A 25 14.98 2.93 13.66
N ARG A 26 14.33 1.77 13.59
CA ARG A 26 14.90 0.43 13.85
C ARG A 26 13.89 -0.63 13.43
N ARG A 27 14.29 -1.90 13.48
CA ARG A 27 13.32 -3.00 13.39
C ARG A 27 12.31 -2.90 14.54
N ALA A 28 11.02 -3.05 14.21
CA ALA A 28 9.96 -3.12 15.20
C ALA A 28 10.17 -4.31 16.16
N SER A 29 10.08 -4.05 17.45
CA SER A 29 10.07 -5.05 18.52
C SER A 29 8.68 -5.66 18.67
N ALA A 30 8.54 -6.69 19.49
CA ALA A 30 7.22 -7.23 19.84
C ALA A 30 6.32 -6.15 20.49
N THR A 31 6.88 -5.34 21.40
CA THR A 31 6.18 -4.21 22.03
C THR A 31 5.72 -3.20 20.98
N ASP A 32 6.56 -2.86 19.99
CA ASP A 32 6.15 -1.90 18.94
C ASP A 32 5.00 -2.46 18.10
N LEU A 33 5.03 -3.76 17.76
CA LEU A 33 3.95 -4.39 17.01
C LEU A 33 2.63 -4.38 17.80
N ILE A 34 2.68 -4.70 19.10
CA ILE A 34 1.52 -4.61 20.00
C ILE A 34 0.99 -3.19 20.04
N ARG A 35 1.87 -2.19 20.19
CA ARG A 35 1.50 -0.76 20.19
C ARG A 35 0.85 -0.34 18.88
N ILE A 36 1.46 -0.66 17.73
CA ILE A 36 0.93 -0.29 16.41
C ILE A 36 -0.46 -0.91 16.19
N VAL A 37 -0.63 -2.17 16.56
CA VAL A 37 -1.91 -2.88 16.38
C VAL A 37 -2.96 -2.38 17.37
N ARG A 38 -2.65 -2.30 18.67
CA ARG A 38 -3.60 -1.82 19.68
C ARG A 38 -4.05 -0.40 19.39
N THR A 39 -3.12 0.52 19.11
CA THR A 39 -3.46 1.92 18.80
C THR A 39 -4.18 2.10 17.47
N ALA A 40 -4.17 1.11 16.58
CA ALA A 40 -5.01 1.12 15.40
C ALA A 40 -6.47 0.94 15.75
N TYR A 41 -6.77 0.01 16.66
CA TYR A 41 -8.13 -0.29 17.11
C TYR A 41 -8.59 0.71 18.18
N ASP A 42 -7.75 1.05 19.14
CA ASP A 42 -8.08 1.93 20.26
C ASP A 42 -7.23 3.21 20.14
N THR A 43 -7.83 4.29 19.65
CA THR A 43 -7.10 5.55 19.40
C THR A 43 -6.57 6.19 20.68
N ASP A 44 -7.15 5.87 21.83
CA ASP A 44 -6.82 6.47 23.13
C ASP A 44 -5.80 5.62 23.89
N ALA A 45 -5.53 4.38 23.46
CA ALA A 45 -4.60 3.45 24.10
C ALA A 45 -3.20 4.02 24.36
N GLU A 46 -2.69 4.89 23.47
CA GLU A 46 -1.37 5.53 23.62
C GLU A 46 -1.29 6.42 24.86
N SER A 47 -2.42 7.05 25.23
CA SER A 47 -2.52 7.92 26.41
C SER A 47 -2.76 7.17 27.73
N VAL A 48 -3.31 5.96 27.65
CA VAL A 48 -3.78 5.19 28.82
C VAL A 48 -2.79 4.08 29.22
N SER A 49 -2.03 3.54 28.26
CA SER A 49 -1.15 2.39 28.50
C SER A 49 0.26 2.84 28.88
N ALA A 50 0.53 2.93 30.19
CA ALA A 50 1.87 3.24 30.72
C ALA A 50 2.85 2.05 30.66
N ASP A 51 2.33 0.82 30.57
CA ASP A 51 3.09 -0.43 30.72
C ASP A 51 3.01 -1.33 29.47
N TRP A 52 3.35 -0.77 28.30
CA TRP A 52 3.34 -1.51 27.03
C TRP A 52 4.15 -2.81 27.04
N ASP A 53 5.23 -2.86 27.82
CA ASP A 53 6.10 -4.03 27.94
C ASP A 53 5.47 -5.21 28.69
N LYS A 54 4.36 -5.00 29.40
CA LYS A 54 3.62 -6.07 30.09
C LYS A 54 2.54 -6.71 29.21
N LEU A 55 2.20 -6.10 28.08
CA LEU A 55 1.17 -6.61 27.18
C LEU A 55 1.70 -7.76 26.32
N ARG A 56 0.82 -8.70 26.03
CA ARG A 56 1.08 -9.82 25.11
C ARG A 56 0.40 -9.55 23.77
N TRP A 57 0.80 -10.30 22.74
CA TRP A 57 0.19 -10.20 21.41
C TRP A 57 -1.35 -10.35 21.43
N ALA A 58 -1.86 -11.25 22.28
CA ALA A 58 -3.29 -11.48 22.44
C ALA A 58 -4.06 -10.27 23.00
N ASP A 59 -3.35 -9.32 23.63
CA ASP A 59 -3.91 -8.11 24.23
C ASP A 59 -3.95 -6.95 23.20
N ALA A 60 -3.29 -7.10 22.04
CA ALA A 60 -3.27 -6.09 20.98
C ALA A 60 -4.60 -5.99 20.20
N ARG A 61 -5.43 -7.02 20.27
CA ARG A 61 -6.72 -7.10 19.56
C ARG A 61 -7.75 -6.13 20.16
N PRO A 62 -8.79 -5.74 19.39
CA PRO A 62 -9.95 -5.07 19.95
C PRO A 62 -10.75 -6.04 20.83
N GLU A 63 -11.40 -5.50 21.86
CA GLU A 63 -12.46 -6.13 22.62
C GLU A 63 -13.79 -6.07 21.86
N HIS A 64 -14.06 -4.94 21.19
CA HIS A 64 -15.24 -4.73 20.37
C HIS A 64 -14.86 -4.22 18.97
N ALA A 65 -15.31 -4.96 17.96
CA ALA A 65 -15.29 -4.49 16.58
C ALA A 65 -16.47 -5.02 15.77
N ARG A 66 -16.98 -4.20 14.85
CA ARG A 66 -18.10 -4.54 13.96
C ARG A 66 -17.83 -4.07 12.54
N ASP A 67 -17.79 -5.04 11.63
CA ASP A 67 -17.70 -4.76 10.20
C ASP A 67 -19.07 -4.33 9.67
N ARG A 68 -19.10 -3.23 8.93
CA ARG A 68 -20.28 -2.71 8.24
C ARG A 68 -19.92 -2.55 6.77
N TYR A 69 -20.95 -2.40 5.94
CA TYR A 69 -20.75 -2.33 4.50
C TYR A 69 -19.78 -1.21 4.08
N ASP A 70 -19.84 -0.04 4.71
CA ASP A 70 -19.07 1.15 4.35
C ASP A 70 -18.03 1.56 5.40
N THR A 71 -18.07 0.97 6.60
CA THR A 71 -17.32 1.44 7.78
C THR A 71 -16.92 0.28 8.67
N TYR A 72 -15.84 0.45 9.42
CA TYR A 72 -15.41 -0.48 10.46
C TYR A 72 -15.48 0.21 11.82
N GLN A 73 -16.36 -0.25 12.69
CA GLN A 73 -16.51 0.29 14.05
C GLN A 73 -15.64 -0.51 15.02
N HIS A 74 -14.84 0.16 15.85
CA HIS A 74 -13.93 -0.50 16.79
C HIS A 74 -13.59 0.43 17.97
N GLU A 75 -13.51 -0.08 19.21
CA GLU A 75 -13.08 0.65 20.44
C GLU A 75 -13.46 2.15 20.47
N GLY A 76 -14.75 2.47 20.31
CA GLY A 76 -15.26 3.85 20.35
C GLY A 76 -15.01 4.70 19.10
N SER A 77 -14.28 4.20 18.11
CA SER A 77 -13.93 4.87 16.85
C SER A 77 -14.56 4.19 15.62
N HIS A 78 -14.46 4.90 14.49
CA HIS A 78 -14.89 4.42 13.19
C HIS A 78 -13.76 4.57 12.17
N SER A 79 -13.55 3.56 11.34
CA SER A 79 -12.57 3.58 10.27
C SER A 79 -13.18 3.35 8.89
N MET A 80 -12.52 3.90 7.88
CA MET A 80 -12.71 3.59 6.47
C MET A 80 -11.37 3.21 5.87
N SER A 81 -11.36 2.14 5.08
CA SER A 81 -10.16 1.60 4.46
C SER A 81 -10.31 1.50 2.94
N TRP A 82 -9.22 1.83 2.25
CA TRP A 82 -9.10 1.75 0.80
C TRP A 82 -7.99 0.78 0.43
N VAL A 83 -8.18 0.15 -0.71
CA VAL A 83 -7.16 -0.65 -1.39
C VAL A 83 -6.71 0.07 -2.66
N LEU A 84 -5.43 -0.04 -2.98
CA LEU A 84 -4.90 0.42 -4.26
C LEU A 84 -5.61 -0.33 -5.39
N LEU A 85 -6.24 0.43 -6.27
CA LEU A 85 -6.78 -0.09 -7.53
C LEU A 85 -5.76 0.10 -8.65
N GLU A 86 -5.09 1.25 -8.67
CA GLU A 86 -4.15 1.58 -9.73
C GLU A 86 -3.06 2.54 -9.24
N ALA A 87 -1.82 2.20 -9.55
CA ALA A 87 -0.64 3.03 -9.35
C ALA A 87 -0.58 4.19 -10.38
N PRO A 88 0.26 5.22 -10.17
CA PRO A 88 0.41 6.29 -11.16
C PRO A 88 0.91 5.72 -12.49
N ARG A 89 0.14 5.93 -13.58
CA ARG A 89 0.51 5.48 -14.94
C ARG A 89 1.61 6.32 -15.61
N GLN A 90 2.01 7.40 -14.97
CA GLN A 90 2.95 8.38 -15.51
C GLN A 90 4.15 8.47 -14.57
N ARG A 91 5.29 8.94 -15.08
CA ARG A 91 6.42 9.25 -14.21
C ARG A 91 5.99 10.32 -13.21
N VAL A 92 6.20 10.01 -11.94
CA VAL A 92 5.91 10.88 -10.81
C VAL A 92 7.22 11.22 -10.12
N SER A 93 7.26 12.41 -9.51
CA SER A 93 8.38 12.82 -8.69
C SER A 93 8.45 12.00 -7.40
N HIS A 94 9.61 11.99 -6.76
CA HIS A 94 9.87 11.23 -5.53
C HIS A 94 8.97 11.64 -4.36
N ASP A 95 8.43 12.86 -4.39
CA ASP A 95 7.60 13.47 -3.37
C ASP A 95 6.09 13.28 -3.60
N VAL A 96 5.67 12.56 -4.65
CA VAL A 96 4.26 12.41 -5.03
C VAL A 96 3.38 11.88 -3.88
N LEU A 97 3.93 11.00 -3.05
CA LEU A 97 3.22 10.43 -1.90
C LEU A 97 3.13 11.37 -0.71
N LEU A 98 3.87 12.48 -0.67
CA LEU A 98 3.84 13.43 0.46
C LEU A 98 2.42 13.95 0.72
N SER A 99 1.63 14.18 -0.32
CA SER A 99 0.23 14.58 -0.15
C SER A 99 -0.60 13.58 0.67
N LEU A 100 -0.29 12.28 0.56
CA LEU A 100 -0.95 11.19 1.28
C LEU A 100 -0.27 10.84 2.61
N LEU A 101 1.04 11.07 2.73
CA LEU A 101 1.81 10.72 3.93
C LEU A 101 1.93 11.87 4.93
N SER A 102 1.77 13.11 4.49
CA SER A 102 1.84 14.27 5.38
C SER A 102 0.73 14.22 6.43
N PRO A 103 0.95 14.79 7.62
CA PRO A 103 -0.10 14.90 8.63
C PRO A 103 -1.32 15.63 8.08
N GLY A 104 -2.51 15.09 8.37
CA GLY A 104 -3.80 15.68 8.05
C GLY A 104 -4.60 16.04 9.30
N GLN A 105 -5.86 16.43 9.13
CA GLN A 105 -6.73 16.70 10.28
C GLN A 105 -7.13 15.41 11.00
N TYR A 106 -7.27 14.32 10.24
CA TYR A 106 -7.72 13.03 10.75
C TYR A 106 -6.59 12.02 10.78
N ARG A 107 -6.67 11.07 11.72
CA ARG A 107 -5.69 9.99 11.83
C ARG A 107 -5.73 9.16 10.55
N ARG A 108 -4.58 9.04 9.90
CA ARG A 108 -4.42 8.29 8.66
C ARG A 108 -3.24 7.33 8.77
N ARG A 109 -3.48 6.07 8.47
CA ARG A 109 -2.47 5.04 8.30
C ARG A 109 -2.35 4.72 6.82
N VAL A 110 -1.14 4.75 6.29
CA VAL A 110 -0.82 4.33 4.93
C VAL A 110 0.16 3.18 5.03
N THR A 111 -0.22 2.03 4.50
CA THR A 111 0.57 0.81 4.55
C THR A 111 0.96 0.41 3.15
N LEU A 112 2.25 0.39 2.89
CA LEU A 112 2.83 -0.02 1.63
C LEU A 112 3.43 -1.39 1.77
N THR A 113 2.86 -2.33 1.03
CA THR A 113 3.30 -3.73 1.01
C THR A 113 4.13 -3.96 -0.24
N TYR A 114 5.27 -4.61 -0.06
CA TYR A 114 6.22 -4.92 -1.11
C TYR A 114 6.53 -6.41 -1.05
N ARG A 115 6.46 -7.07 -2.19
CA ARG A 115 6.94 -8.43 -2.40
C ARG A 115 8.09 -8.39 -3.39
N THR A 116 9.30 -8.64 -2.88
CA THR A 116 10.47 -8.80 -3.74
C THR A 116 10.33 -10.07 -4.55
N LEU A 117 10.54 -9.97 -5.86
CA LEU A 117 10.57 -11.13 -6.74
C LEU A 117 12.02 -11.65 -6.83
N PRO A 118 12.25 -12.96 -6.67
CA PRO A 118 13.54 -13.57 -6.98
C PRO A 118 13.99 -13.20 -8.41
N ARG A 119 15.30 -12.99 -8.60
CA ARG A 119 15.87 -12.46 -9.86
C ARG A 119 15.56 -13.32 -11.09
N ASP A 120 15.45 -14.62 -10.92
CA ASP A 120 15.08 -15.62 -11.93
C ASP A 120 13.60 -15.49 -12.37
N VAL A 121 12.69 -15.28 -11.43
CA VAL A 121 11.26 -15.05 -11.69
C VAL A 121 11.02 -13.65 -12.29
N ALA A 122 11.76 -12.65 -11.83
CA ALA A 122 11.72 -11.29 -12.35
C ALA A 122 12.10 -11.24 -13.85
N GLY A 123 13.14 -11.97 -14.25
CA GLY A 123 13.56 -12.06 -15.65
C GLY A 123 12.50 -12.70 -16.56
N ALA A 124 11.91 -13.81 -16.13
CA ALA A 124 10.87 -14.49 -16.90
C ALA A 124 9.57 -13.67 -17.05
N LEU A 125 9.16 -12.95 -16.00
CA LEU A 125 7.99 -12.07 -16.05
C LEU A 125 8.22 -10.89 -17.01
N LEU A 126 9.42 -10.29 -16.96
CA LEU A 126 9.83 -9.23 -17.87
C LEU A 126 9.78 -9.69 -19.34
N GLU A 127 10.36 -10.85 -19.64
CA GLU A 127 10.32 -11.45 -20.99
C GLU A 127 8.87 -11.70 -21.45
N GLN A 128 8.01 -12.18 -20.57
CA GLN A 128 6.60 -12.42 -20.87
C GLN A 128 5.84 -11.12 -21.16
N GLU A 129 6.07 -10.05 -20.39
CA GLU A 129 5.44 -8.74 -20.63
C GLU A 129 5.92 -8.09 -21.93
N VAL A 130 7.23 -8.16 -22.21
CA VAL A 130 7.82 -7.70 -23.48
C VAL A 130 7.23 -8.46 -24.66
N ASN A 131 7.12 -9.78 -24.56
CA ASN A 131 6.50 -10.61 -25.60
C ASN A 131 5.01 -10.28 -25.77
N ALA A 132 4.26 -10.09 -24.69
CA ALA A 132 2.85 -9.71 -24.75
C ALA A 132 2.66 -8.29 -25.33
N ALA A 133 3.60 -7.37 -25.10
CA ALA A 133 3.60 -6.06 -25.75
C ALA A 133 3.89 -6.17 -27.25
N ALA A 134 4.88 -6.97 -27.65
CA ALA A 134 5.23 -7.21 -29.05
C ALA A 134 4.08 -7.88 -29.83
N VAL A 135 3.42 -8.89 -29.25
CA VAL A 135 2.25 -9.54 -29.85
C VAL A 135 1.08 -8.56 -30.01
N ARG A 136 0.85 -7.67 -29.03
CA ARG A 136 -0.19 -6.63 -29.12
C ARG A 136 0.11 -5.61 -30.22
N GLU A 137 1.38 -5.23 -30.44
CA GLU A 137 1.77 -4.38 -31.56
C GLU A 137 1.58 -5.08 -32.91
N GLU A 138 1.99 -6.34 -33.02
CA GLU A 138 1.86 -7.09 -34.26
C GLU A 138 0.39 -7.33 -34.64
N TYR A 139 -0.47 -7.60 -33.66
CA TYR A 139 -1.92 -7.70 -33.85
C TYR A 139 -2.53 -6.37 -34.32
N LYS A 140 -2.09 -5.24 -33.76
CA LYS A 140 -2.51 -3.89 -34.21
C LYS A 140 -2.03 -3.58 -35.63
N ARG A 141 -0.82 -4.01 -36.00
CA ARG A 141 -0.28 -3.85 -37.37
C ARG A 141 -1.11 -4.63 -38.40
N ARG A 142 -1.57 -5.84 -38.05
CA ARG A 142 -2.40 -6.67 -38.93
C ARG A 142 -3.84 -6.15 -39.12
N THR A 143 -4.36 -5.35 -38.19
CA THR A 143 -5.75 -4.83 -38.23
C THR A 143 -5.93 -3.52 -39.01
N ARG A 144 -4.96 -3.13 -39.86
CA ARG A 144 -5.06 -2.08 -40.91
C ARG A 144 -5.46 -0.67 -40.43
N ARG A 145 -4.67 -0.09 -39.54
CA ARG A 145 -4.60 1.37 -39.40
C ARG A 145 -3.14 1.78 -39.58
N ASP A 146 -2.83 2.43 -40.70
CA ASP A 146 -1.48 2.94 -40.95
C ASP A 146 -1.15 3.99 -39.89
N ALA A 147 -0.32 3.58 -38.93
CA ALA A 147 0.13 4.45 -37.86
C ALA A 147 0.99 5.58 -38.44
N THR A 148 0.59 6.82 -38.18
CA THR A 148 1.36 7.99 -38.60
C THR A 148 2.73 8.00 -37.91
N ALA A 149 3.70 8.75 -38.43
CA ALA A 149 5.02 8.89 -37.79
C ALA A 149 4.93 9.40 -36.35
N ARG A 150 3.88 10.16 -36.03
CA ARG A 150 3.55 10.65 -34.69
C ARG A 150 3.04 9.53 -33.79
N ASP A 151 2.14 8.68 -34.30
CA ASP A 151 1.66 7.49 -33.57
C ASP A 151 2.79 6.51 -33.28
N ARG A 152 3.75 6.36 -34.20
CA ARG A 152 4.95 5.52 -33.98
C ARG A 152 5.87 6.12 -32.92
N ALA A 153 6.07 7.43 -32.91
CA ALA A 153 6.87 8.10 -31.89
C ALA A 153 6.21 8.01 -30.50
N ASP A 154 4.88 8.15 -30.42
CA ASP A 154 4.12 8.00 -29.18
C ASP A 154 4.08 6.54 -28.70
N ALA A 155 3.91 5.57 -29.60
CA ALA A 155 4.01 4.15 -29.29
C ALA A 155 5.42 3.77 -28.80
N ASN A 156 6.48 4.27 -29.45
CA ASN A 156 7.86 4.04 -29.02
C ASN A 156 8.17 4.68 -27.66
N ARG A 157 7.61 5.87 -27.38
CA ARG A 157 7.70 6.50 -26.05
C ARG A 157 6.94 5.71 -25.00
N ALA A 158 5.73 5.25 -25.31
CA ALA A 158 4.92 4.43 -24.43
C ALA A 158 5.55 3.05 -24.17
N ALA A 159 6.15 2.44 -25.19
CA ALA A 159 6.88 1.18 -25.10
C ALA A 159 8.16 1.33 -24.28
N ARG A 160 8.95 2.39 -24.50
CA ARG A 160 10.12 2.69 -23.66
C ARG A 160 9.74 3.00 -22.22
N ALA A 161 8.66 3.75 -22.00
CA ALA A 161 8.12 3.98 -20.66
C ALA A 161 7.64 2.68 -20.00
N ALA A 162 6.97 1.80 -20.73
CA ALA A 162 6.53 0.49 -20.24
C ALA A 162 7.71 -0.45 -19.98
N ILE A 163 8.77 -0.41 -20.78
CA ILE A 163 10.00 -1.18 -20.57
C ILE A 163 10.76 -0.66 -19.35
N GLU A 164 10.92 0.65 -19.19
CA GLU A 164 11.53 1.24 -18.00
C GLU A 164 10.68 1.04 -16.74
N GLU A 165 9.35 1.10 -16.86
CA GLU A 165 8.41 0.73 -15.81
C GLU A 165 8.53 -0.76 -15.48
N ALA A 166 8.63 -1.66 -16.47
CA ALA A 166 8.83 -3.08 -16.22
C ALA A 166 10.22 -3.39 -15.64
N HIS A 167 11.25 -2.61 -15.99
CA HIS A 167 12.58 -2.69 -15.36
C HIS A 167 12.59 -2.12 -13.93
N GLY A 168 11.77 -1.11 -13.64
CA GLY A 168 11.59 -0.52 -12.29
C GLY A 168 10.60 -1.27 -11.40
N ALA A 169 9.59 -1.90 -11.98
CA ALA A 169 8.53 -2.69 -11.35
C ALA A 169 8.90 -4.18 -11.26
N GLY A 170 9.84 -4.64 -12.10
CA GLY A 170 10.28 -6.04 -12.20
C GLY A 170 10.96 -6.59 -10.94
N LEU A 171 11.23 -5.76 -9.94
CA LEU A 171 11.83 -6.21 -8.67
C LEU A 171 10.82 -6.29 -7.52
N VAL A 172 9.64 -5.66 -7.64
CA VAL A 172 8.73 -5.57 -6.49
C VAL A 172 7.26 -5.48 -6.92
N GLN A 173 6.49 -6.54 -6.68
CA GLN A 173 5.02 -6.41 -6.64
C GLN A 173 4.67 -5.60 -5.41
N TRP A 174 3.86 -4.56 -5.55
CA TRP A 174 3.47 -3.73 -4.41
C TRP A 174 1.99 -3.43 -4.39
N SER A 175 1.49 -3.15 -3.20
CA SER A 175 0.12 -2.71 -2.98
C SER A 175 0.09 -1.73 -1.82
N LEU A 176 -0.91 -0.86 -1.82
CA LEU A 176 -1.07 0.19 -0.83
C LEU A 176 -2.46 0.10 -0.21
N TYR A 177 -2.50 0.19 1.12
CA TYR A 177 -3.71 0.30 1.91
C TYR A 177 -3.72 1.65 2.60
N VAL A 178 -4.86 2.32 2.58
CA VAL A 178 -5.06 3.53 3.38
C VAL A 178 -6.19 3.27 4.34
N THR A 179 -6.02 3.64 5.60
CA THR A 179 -7.09 3.63 6.60
C THR A 179 -7.13 5.01 7.23
N THR A 180 -8.32 5.60 7.33
CA THR A 180 -8.55 6.76 8.18
C THR A 180 -9.47 6.38 9.33
N THR A 181 -9.23 6.96 10.50
CA THR A 181 -9.95 6.67 11.73
C THR A 181 -10.43 7.98 12.34
N ALA A 182 -11.70 8.03 12.73
CA ALA A 182 -12.32 9.18 13.38
C ALA A 182 -13.26 8.74 14.53
N PRO A 183 -13.41 9.55 15.58
CA PRO A 183 -14.34 9.29 16.68
C PRO A 183 -15.79 9.09 16.21
N THR A 184 -16.27 9.96 15.31
CA THR A 184 -17.67 9.94 14.86
C THR A 184 -17.82 9.63 13.38
N ARG A 185 -19.00 9.10 12.98
CA ARG A 185 -19.32 8.88 11.56
C ARG A 185 -19.38 10.18 10.75
N ALA A 186 -19.76 11.29 11.39
CA ALA A 186 -19.81 12.60 10.73
C ALA A 186 -18.40 13.09 10.38
N GLU A 187 -17.46 12.96 11.31
CA GLU A 187 -16.03 13.24 11.08
C GLU A 187 -15.43 12.28 10.06
N LEU A 188 -15.80 11.00 10.09
CA LEU A 188 -15.33 10.02 9.12
C LEU A 188 -15.67 10.39 7.67
N ALA A 189 -16.82 11.03 7.45
CA ALA A 189 -17.19 11.54 6.12
C ALA A 189 -16.28 12.69 5.66
N GLN A 190 -15.76 13.50 6.58
CA GLN A 190 -14.77 14.53 6.27
C GLN A 190 -13.39 13.92 6.03
N ALA A 191 -12.99 12.98 6.89
CA ALA A 191 -11.75 12.22 6.75
C ALA A 191 -11.65 11.48 5.42
N ARG A 192 -12.77 10.91 4.94
CA ARG A 192 -12.88 10.32 3.60
C ARG A 192 -12.52 11.32 2.50
N ARG A 193 -13.06 12.54 2.54
CA ARG A 193 -12.77 13.56 1.53
C ARG A 193 -11.29 13.95 1.54
N GLU A 194 -10.71 14.07 2.73
CA GLU A 194 -9.27 14.35 2.89
C GLU A 194 -8.41 13.25 2.25
N VAL A 195 -8.73 11.97 2.50
CA VAL A 195 -8.01 10.83 1.90
C VAL A 195 -8.18 10.81 0.38
N GLU A 196 -9.40 10.97 -0.14
CA GLU A 196 -9.66 10.93 -1.58
C GLU A 196 -8.97 12.10 -2.31
N GLN A 197 -8.95 13.29 -1.72
CA GLN A 197 -8.22 14.45 -2.24
C GLN A 197 -6.70 14.20 -2.24
N ALA A 198 -6.16 13.71 -1.12
CA ALA A 198 -4.74 13.38 -1.00
C ALA A 198 -4.31 12.30 -2.00
N ALA A 199 -5.13 11.26 -2.18
CA ALA A 199 -4.88 10.21 -3.17
C ALA A 199 -4.89 10.75 -4.62
N GLY A 200 -5.79 11.69 -4.92
CA GLY A 200 -5.84 12.37 -6.21
C GLY A 200 -4.56 13.15 -6.52
N HIS A 201 -4.03 13.89 -5.54
CA HIS A 201 -2.73 14.56 -5.66
C HIS A 201 -1.57 13.57 -5.81
N ALA A 202 -1.62 12.46 -5.07
CA ALA A 202 -0.66 11.36 -5.19
C ALA A 202 -0.79 10.56 -6.50
N ARG A 203 -1.74 10.91 -7.39
CA ARG A 203 -2.02 10.21 -8.65
C ARG A 203 -2.36 8.72 -8.46
N LEU A 204 -2.88 8.36 -7.29
CA LEU A 204 -3.29 7.01 -6.95
C LEU A 204 -4.80 6.86 -7.17
N LYS A 205 -5.20 5.73 -7.77
CA LYS A 205 -6.60 5.34 -7.78
C LYS A 205 -6.85 4.37 -6.64
N LEU A 206 -7.65 4.82 -5.67
CA LEU A 206 -8.04 4.03 -4.52
C LEU A 206 -9.48 3.54 -4.68
N ARG A 207 -9.75 2.33 -4.21
CA ARG A 207 -11.10 1.77 -4.10
C ARG A 207 -11.44 1.58 -2.64
N LEU A 208 -12.54 2.17 -2.19
CA LEU A 208 -13.06 1.94 -0.84
C LEU A 208 -13.44 0.46 -0.68
N ALA A 209 -13.05 -0.16 0.43
CA ALA A 209 -13.22 -1.57 0.71
C ALA A 209 -14.67 -1.92 1.16
N TYR A 210 -15.67 -1.58 0.34
CA TYR A 210 -17.06 -1.90 0.65
C TYR A 210 -17.25 -3.40 0.90
N GLY A 211 -17.95 -3.74 1.99
CA GLY A 211 -18.21 -5.12 2.41
C GLY A 211 -16.99 -5.89 2.93
N GLY A 212 -15.83 -5.25 3.07
CA GLY A 212 -14.60 -5.87 3.54
C GLY A 212 -13.70 -4.91 4.30
N GLN A 213 -14.30 -4.02 5.10
CA GLN A 213 -13.56 -2.99 5.81
C GLN A 213 -12.66 -3.59 6.89
N ALA A 214 -13.13 -4.61 7.62
CA ALA A 214 -12.31 -5.31 8.61
C ALA A 214 -11.07 -5.96 7.97
N SER A 215 -11.25 -6.62 6.82
CA SER A 215 -10.15 -7.26 6.10
C SER A 215 -9.14 -6.25 5.57
N ALA A 216 -9.59 -5.15 4.96
CA ALA A 216 -8.70 -4.10 4.46
C ALA A 216 -7.98 -3.36 5.60
N PHE A 217 -8.67 -3.10 6.71
CA PHE A 217 -8.09 -2.52 7.91
C PHE A 217 -6.96 -3.40 8.47
N ALA A 218 -7.22 -4.70 8.61
CA ALA A 218 -6.27 -5.68 9.12
C ALA A 218 -5.09 -5.93 8.16
N ALA A 219 -5.35 -5.95 6.85
CA ALA A 219 -4.29 -6.04 5.83
C ALA A 219 -3.33 -4.84 5.89
N GLY A 220 -3.80 -3.69 6.37
CA GLY A 220 -2.99 -2.51 6.65
C GLY A 220 -2.21 -2.55 7.96
N LEU A 221 -2.30 -3.62 8.76
CA LEU A 221 -1.56 -3.77 10.02
C LEU A 221 -0.35 -4.69 9.87
N PRO A 222 0.71 -4.52 10.69
CA PRO A 222 1.89 -5.37 10.66
C PRO A 222 1.67 -6.71 11.39
N CYS A 223 0.46 -7.27 11.32
CA CYS A 223 0.11 -8.51 12.02
C CYS A 223 0.60 -9.77 11.29
N GLY A 224 0.86 -9.65 9.98
CA GLY A 224 0.96 -10.81 9.10
C GLY A 224 -0.34 -11.63 9.10
N VAL A 225 -0.35 -12.71 8.32
CA VAL A 225 -1.36 -13.76 8.49
C VAL A 225 -0.64 -14.90 9.20
N TYR A 226 -0.93 -15.09 10.49
CA TYR A 226 -0.50 -16.27 11.24
C TYR A 226 -1.73 -17.14 11.50
N PRO A 227 -2.10 -18.04 10.58
CA PRO A 227 -3.07 -19.09 10.87
C PRO A 227 -2.34 -20.14 11.72
N GLY A 228 -2.07 -19.80 12.98
CA GLY A 228 -1.56 -20.73 13.96
C GLY A 228 -2.71 -21.43 14.68
N ASP A 229 -2.50 -22.70 14.95
CA ASP A 229 -3.46 -23.69 15.41
C ASP A 229 -4.42 -23.17 16.50
N GLN A 230 -5.72 -23.42 16.26
CA GLN A 230 -6.72 -23.46 17.32
C GLN A 230 -6.35 -24.54 18.35
#